data_AF-A0A928UAG2-F1
#
_entry.id   AF-A0A928UAG2-F1
#
_cell.length_a   1.000
_cell.length_b   1.000
_cell.length_c   1.000
_cell.angle_alpha   90.00
_cell.angle_beta   90.00
_cell.angle_gamma   90.00
#
_symmetry.space_group_name_H-M   'P 1'
#
loop_
_entity.id
_entity.type
_entity.pdbx_description
1 polymer ?
#
loop_
_entity_poly.entity_id
_entity_poly.type
_entity_poly.pdbx_seq_one_letter_code
_entity_poly.pdbx_strand_id
1 'polypeptide(L)' 'MQHLKIGRVVPEVGNEFMRELFVFQYRIVYEIKANEIHILTVIHGKRIFDK' A
#
# COMPACT_ATOMS: atom_id res chain seq x y z
N MET A 1 -5.46 17.01 -3.18
CA MET A 1 -5.07 15.95 -2.21
C MET A 1 -6.26 15.07 -1.81
N GLN A 2 -7.16 14.71 -2.75
CA GLN A 2 -8.53 14.35 -2.32
C GLN A 2 -8.68 12.93 -1.75
N HIS A 3 -7.76 11.99 -1.98
CA HIS A 3 -7.99 10.60 -1.55
C HIS A 3 -6.74 9.81 -1.11
N LEU A 4 -5.93 10.36 -0.20
CA LEU A 4 -4.82 9.61 0.42
C LEU A 4 -5.28 8.33 1.14
N LYS A 5 -6.53 8.35 1.64
CA LYS A 5 -7.16 7.27 2.41
C LYS A 5 -7.96 6.28 1.56
N ILE A 6 -7.79 6.26 0.22
CA ILE A 6 -8.50 5.32 -0.67
C ILE A 6 -8.05 3.87 -0.46
N GLY A 7 -6.77 3.65 -0.17
CA GLY A 7 -6.29 2.32 0.21
C GLY A 7 -6.88 1.87 1.55
N ARG A 8 -6.98 0.56 1.77
CA ARG A 8 -7.35 0.05 3.11
C ARG A 8 -6.12 0.05 4.02
N VAL A 9 -6.33 0.00 5.33
CA VAL A 9 -5.22 -0.19 6.29
C VAL A 9 -4.55 -1.53 6.02
N VAL A 10 -3.21 -1.56 6.06
CA VAL A 10 -2.43 -2.81 5.95
C VAL A 10 -2.81 -3.70 7.14
N PRO A 11 -3.50 -4.84 6.93
CA PRO A 11 -4.05 -5.64 8.03
C PRO A 11 -2.96 -6.25 8.91
N GLU A 12 -1.78 -6.53 8.36
CA GLU A 12 -0.64 -7.10 9.09
C GLU A 12 0.01 -6.09 10.07
N VAL A 13 -0.19 -4.78 9.86
CA VAL A 13 0.42 -3.72 10.68
C VAL A 13 -0.61 -3.02 11.56
N GLY A 14 -1.86 -2.87 11.10
CA GLY A 14 -2.93 -2.21 11.87
C GLY A 14 -2.75 -0.69 12.05
N ASN A 15 -1.76 -0.07 11.42
CA ASN A 15 -1.47 1.36 11.49
C ASN A 15 -2.30 2.13 10.43
N GLU A 16 -3.12 3.10 10.85
CA GLU A 16 -4.02 3.87 9.96
C GLU A 16 -3.33 4.68 8.85
N PHE A 17 -2.03 4.97 9.03
CA PHE A 17 -1.18 5.67 8.08
C PHE A 17 -0.53 4.74 7.06
N MET A 18 -0.46 3.44 7.35
CA MET A 18 -0.01 2.43 6.39
C MET A 18 -1.18 1.87 5.61
N ARG A 19 -1.12 2.05 4.30
CA ARG A 19 -2.22 1.77 3.39
C ARG A 19 -1.77 0.82 2.30
N GLU A 20 -2.72 0.03 1.83
CA GLU A 20 -2.55 -0.80 0.65
C GLU A 20 -3.64 -0.54 -0.38
N LEU A 21 -3.21 -0.57 -1.64
CA LEU A 21 -4.08 -0.45 -2.80
C LEU A 21 -3.85 -1.66 -3.72
N PHE A 22 -4.94 -2.27 -4.17
CA PHE A 22 -4.90 -3.27 -5.22
C PHE A 22 -5.21 -2.61 -6.55
N VAL A 23 -4.23 -2.61 -7.45
CA VAL A 23 -4.36 -2.09 -8.82
C VAL A 23 -4.05 -3.22 -9.78
N PHE A 24 -5.10 -3.73 -10.45
CA PHE A 24 -5.01 -4.96 -11.25
C PHE A 24 -4.39 -6.12 -10.45
N GLN A 25 -3.22 -6.60 -10.89
CA GLN A 25 -2.46 -7.68 -10.27
C GLN A 25 -1.32 -7.14 -9.40
N TYR A 26 -1.39 -5.90 -8.92
CA TYR A 26 -0.37 -5.32 -8.05
C TYR A 26 -0.97 -4.91 -6.70
N ARG A 27 -0.22 -5.17 -5.62
CA ARG A 27 -0.44 -4.62 -4.28
C ARG A 27 0.59 -3.51 -4.07
N ILE A 28 0.14 -2.27 -4.00
CA ILE A 28 0.97 -1.12 -3.66
C ILE A 28 0.82 -0.88 -2.17
N VAL A 29 1.93 -0.88 -1.43
CA VAL A 29 1.96 -0.52 -0.01
C VAL A 29 2.59 0.85 0.11
N TYR A 30 1.89 1.78 0.76
CA TYR A 30 2.35 3.14 0.93
C TYR A 30 2.05 3.66 2.34
N GLU A 31 2.84 4.64 2.77
CA GLU A 31 2.67 5.32 4.05
C GLU A 31 2.30 6.78 3.82
N ILE A 32 1.29 7.26 4.55
CA ILE A 32 0.89 8.67 4.58
C ILE A 32 1.72 9.38 5.65
N LYS A 33 2.57 10.32 5.23
CA LYS A 33 3.25 11.27 6.12
C LYS A 33 2.55 12.62 6.08
N ALA A 34 2.97 13.54 6.95
CA ALA A 34 2.34 14.86 7.08
C ALA A 34 2.29 15.64 5.75
N ASN A 35 3.35 15.59 4.95
CA ASN A 35 3.50 16.41 3.73
C ASN A 35 3.71 15.58 2.46
N GLU A 36 3.76 14.26 2.56
CA GLU A 36 4.14 13.39 1.45
C GLU A 36 3.58 11.96 1.59
N ILE A 37 3.71 11.20 0.51
CA ILE A 37 3.41 9.77 0.50
C ILE A 37 4.70 9.02 0.20
N HIS A 38 5.02 8.04 1.02
CA HIS A 38 6.12 7.12 0.75
C HIS A 38 5.57 5.84 0.13
N ILE A 39 5.95 5.53 -1.11
CA ILE A 39 5.68 4.21 -1.68
C ILE A 39 6.72 3.25 -1.13
N LEU A 40 6.30 2.33 -0.25
CA LEU A 40 7.21 1.43 0.45
C LEU A 40 7.56 0.22 -0.42
N THR A 41 6.57 -0.34 -1.11
CA THR A 41 6.78 -1.47 -2.02
C THR A 41 5.65 -1.62 -3.02
N VAL A 42 5.96 -2.27 -4.15
CA VAL A 42 5.02 -2.68 -5.19
C VAL A 42 5.19 -4.17 -5.44
N ILE A 43 4.17 -4.94 -5.10
CA ILE A 43 4.19 -6.41 -5.16
C ILE A 43 3.29 -6.87 -6.30
N HIS A 44 3.79 -7.72 -7.20
CA HIS A 44 2.96 -8.37 -8.21
C HIS A 44 2.18 -9.53 -7.57
N GLY A 45 0.87 -9.40 -7.43
CA GLY A 45 -0.03 -10.33 -6.74
C GLY A 45 -0.12 -11.73 -7.36
N LYS A 46 0.27 -11.92 -8.63
CA LYS A 46 0.45 -13.27 -9.21
C LYS A 46 1.89 -13.77 -9.20
N ARG A 47 2.85 -12.95 -8.79
CA ARG A 47 4.24 -13.38 -8.67
C ARG A 47 4.40 -13.88 -7.24
N ILE A 48 4.18 -15.17 -7.06
CA ILE A 48 4.73 -15.86 -5.90
C ILE A 48 6.24 -15.67 -6.03
N PHE A 49 6.85 -14.96 -5.07
CA PHE A 49 8.30 -14.97 -4.93
C PHE A 49 8.67 -16.39 -4.49
N ASP A 50 8.81 -17.30 -5.45
CA ASP A 50 9.53 -18.54 -5.23
C ASP A 50 11.01 -18.16 -5.06
N LYS A 51 11.62 -18.71 -4.01
CA LYS A 51 12.99 -18.40 -3.59
C LYS A 51 14.02 -18.91 -4.59
#